data_AF-A0A1F3AH75-F1
#
_entry.id   AF-A0A1F3AH75-F1
#
_cell.length_a   1.000
_cell.length_b   1.000
_cell.length_c   1.000
_cell.angle_alpha   90.00
_cell.angle_beta   90.00
_cell.angle_gamma   90.00
#
_symmetry.space_group_name_H-M   'P 1'
#
loop_
_entity.id
_entity.type
_entity.pdbx_description
1 polymer ?
#
loop_
_entity_poly.entity_id
_entity_poly.type
_entity_poly.pdbx_seq_one_letter_code
_entity_poly.pdbx_strand_id
1 'polypeptide(L)'
;MPDLLEAVLLYLESVHPGTLHELSRIKPRTRRIVARRADDLFDQKHLADKSRRIEGGWWMGTNNSASETRNWIKRACQIAGIDPITDVTIGI
;
A
#
# COMPACT_ATOMS: atom_id res chain seq x y z
N MET A 1 -16.79 4.02 0.19
CA MET A 1 -15.60 4.89 0.23
C MET A 1 -14.39 4.03 -0.06
N PRO A 2 -13.43 4.46 -0.90
CA PRO A 2 -12.16 3.75 -1.04
C PRO A 2 -11.50 3.63 0.34
N ASP A 3 -10.83 2.50 0.57
CA ASP A 3 -10.06 2.30 1.79
C ASP A 3 -8.99 3.42 1.90
N LEU A 4 -8.79 4.03 3.06
CA LEU A 4 -7.85 5.15 3.23
C LEU A 4 -6.46 4.80 2.69
N LEU A 5 -6.03 3.56 2.87
CA LEU A 5 -4.75 3.08 2.36
C LEU A 5 -4.70 3.10 0.83
N GLU A 6 -5.75 2.62 0.18
CA GLU A 6 -5.86 2.59 -1.28
C GLU A 6 -5.81 4.02 -1.85
N ALA A 7 -6.58 4.94 -1.27
CA ALA A 7 -6.58 6.34 -1.70
C ALA A 7 -5.18 6.98 -1.60
N VAL A 8 -4.48 6.77 -0.48
CA VAL A 8 -3.13 7.30 -0.30
C VAL A 8 -2.14 6.65 -1.27
N LEU A 9 -2.19 5.33 -1.45
CA LEU A 9 -1.29 4.62 -2.36
C LEU A 9 -1.44 5.07 -3.80
N LEU A 10 -2.67 5.26 -4.27
CA LEU A 10 -2.95 5.75 -5.62
C LEU A 10 -2.57 7.22 -5.78
N TYR A 11 -2.83 8.04 -4.76
CA TYR A 11 -2.38 9.43 -4.75
C TYR A 11 -0.85 9.51 -4.87
N LEU A 12 -0.11 8.77 -4.03
CA LEU A 12 1.35 8.75 -4.06
C LEU A 12 1.91 8.25 -5.38
N GLU A 13 1.30 7.23 -6.01
CA GLU A 13 1.71 6.79 -7.34
C GLU A 13 1.45 7.86 -8.41
N SER A 14 0.35 8.63 -8.28
CA SER A 14 0.01 9.69 -9.22
C SER A 14 0.97 10.89 -9.15
N VAL A 15 1.42 11.26 -7.95
CA VAL A 15 2.34 12.38 -7.74
C VAL A 15 3.82 11.97 -7.84
N HIS A 16 4.13 10.72 -7.50
CA HIS A 16 5.47 10.12 -7.53
C HIS A 16 5.41 8.71 -8.18
N PRO A 17 5.36 8.64 -9.52
CA PRO A 17 5.32 7.37 -10.24
C PRO A 17 6.48 6.45 -9.86
N GLY A 18 6.19 5.16 -9.65
CA GLY A 18 7.16 4.18 -9.18
C GLY A 18 7.16 3.97 -7.66
N THR A 19 6.37 4.74 -6.89
CA THR A 19 6.21 4.53 -5.45
C THR A 19 5.69 3.13 -5.14
N LEU A 20 4.68 2.64 -5.88
CA LEU A 20 4.15 1.29 -5.70
C LEU A 20 5.16 0.21 -6.10
N HIS A 21 6.02 0.50 -7.09
CA HIS A 21 7.09 -0.41 -7.46
C HIS A 21 8.10 -0.57 -6.33
N GLU A 22 8.61 0.52 -5.79
CA GLU A 22 9.54 0.49 -4.67
C GLU A 22 8.91 -0.11 -3.41
N LEU A 23 7.64 0.23 -3.13
CA LEU A 23 6.90 -0.34 -2.01
C LEU A 23 6.68 -1.85 -2.15
N SER A 24 6.47 -2.36 -3.38
CA SER A 24 6.32 -3.80 -3.64
C SER A 24 7.60 -4.61 -3.35
N ARG A 25 8.77 -3.96 -3.34
CA ARG A 25 10.04 -4.60 -3.00
C ARG A 25 10.22 -4.78 -1.50
N ILE A 26 9.40 -4.11 -0.69
CA ILE A 26 9.46 -4.14 0.77
C ILE A 26 8.54 -5.24 1.30
N LYS A 27 9.14 -6.26 1.92
CA LYS A 27 8.44 -7.38 2.56
C LYS A 27 8.82 -7.51 4.04
N PRO A 28 8.15 -6.80 4.97
CA PRO A 28 8.35 -7.02 6.40
C PRO A 28 7.79 -8.39 6.80
N ARG A 29 8.71 -9.29 7.17
CA ARG A 29 8.51 -10.67 7.66
C ARG A 29 7.58 -11.51 6.79
N THR A 30 6.27 -11.28 6.86
CA THR A 30 5.23 -12.20 6.38
C THR A 30 4.46 -11.69 5.17
N ARG A 31 4.53 -10.40 4.82
CA ARG A 31 3.74 -9.86 3.70
C ARG A 31 4.31 -8.61 3.05
N ARG A 32 3.93 -8.39 1.79
CA ARG A 32 4.03 -7.12 1.08
C ARG A 32 2.69 -6.40 1.20
N ILE A 33 2.73 -5.08 1.07
CA ILE A 33 1.51 -4.26 1.06
C ILE A 33 0.89 -4.17 -0.33
N VAL A 34 1.73 -4.08 -1.35
CA VAL A 34 1.33 -4.06 -2.76
C VAL A 34 2.15 -5.04 -3.60
N ALA A 35 1.53 -5.61 -4.62
CA ALA A 35 2.19 -6.49 -5.59
C ALA A 35 1.45 -6.51 -6.93
N ARG A 36 2.08 -7.04 -7.99
CA ARG A 36 1.46 -7.20 -9.31
C ARG A 36 0.48 -8.37 -9.38
N ARG A 37 0.58 -9.31 -8.44
CA ARG A 37 -0.31 -10.46 -8.29
C ARG A 37 -0.74 -10.58 -6.83
N ALA A 38 -1.97 -11.03 -6.60
CA ALA A 38 -2.47 -11.31 -5.25
C ALA A 38 -1.57 -12.29 -4.49
N ASP A 39 -1.09 -13.33 -5.18
CA ASP A 39 -0.24 -14.39 -4.62
C ASP A 39 1.09 -13.87 -4.04
N ASP A 40 1.60 -12.77 -4.60
CA ASP A 40 2.91 -12.23 -4.23
C ASP A 40 2.84 -11.37 -2.94
N LEU A 41 1.63 -11.05 -2.48
CA LEU A 41 1.42 -10.28 -1.26
C LEU A 41 1.78 -11.07 0.00
N PHE A 42 1.59 -12.39 -0.01
CA PHE A 42 1.69 -13.23 1.18
C PHE A 42 2.54 -14.46 0.90
N ASP A 43 3.23 -14.98 1.93
CA ASP A 43 3.94 -16.25 1.80
C ASP A 43 2.99 -17.45 1.66
N GLN A 44 1.79 -17.32 2.22
CA GLN A 44 0.78 -18.37 2.21
C GLN A 44 -0.27 -18.05 1.15
N LYS A 45 -0.38 -18.92 0.14
CA LYS A 45 -1.27 -18.70 -1.02
C LYS A 45 -2.75 -18.52 -0.67
N HIS A 46 -3.23 -19.18 0.40
CA HIS A 46 -4.63 -19.04 0.84
C HIS A 46 -4.95 -17.65 1.42
N LEU A 47 -3.93 -16.81 1.66
CA LEU A 47 -4.14 -15.42 2.06
C LEU A 47 -4.37 -14.49 0.86
N ALA A 48 -4.21 -14.98 -0.37
CA ALA A 48 -4.50 -14.20 -1.58
C ALA A 48 -5.97 -13.71 -1.62
N ASP A 49 -6.91 -14.44 -1.02
CA ASP A 49 -8.32 -14.01 -0.85
C ASP A 49 -8.48 -12.77 0.04
N LYS A 50 -7.45 -12.41 0.82
CA LYS A 50 -7.37 -11.19 1.63
C LYS A 50 -6.68 -10.04 0.89
N SER A 51 -6.77 -10.06 -0.43
CA SER A 51 -6.27 -9.01 -1.30
C SER A 51 -7.40 -8.36 -2.09
N ARG A 52 -7.15 -7.15 -2.57
CA ARG A 52 -8.02 -6.41 -3.48
C ARG A 52 -7.18 -5.87 -4.62
N ARG A 53 -7.72 -5.94 -5.83
CA ARG A 53 -7.13 -5.29 -6.99
C ARG A 53 -7.37 -3.78 -6.90
N ILE A 54 -6.31 -3.00 -7.08
CA ILE A 54 -6.35 -1.54 -7.18
C ILE A 54 -5.94 -1.14 -8.61
N GLU A 55 -5.95 0.16 -8.91
CA GLU A 55 -5.64 0.67 -10.24
C GLU A 55 -4.24 0.27 -10.74
N GLY A 56 -4.04 0.34 -12.07
CA GLY A 56 -2.72 0.13 -12.67
C GLY A 56 -2.22 -1.32 -12.65
N GLY A 57 -3.10 -2.30 -12.37
CA GLY A 57 -2.74 -3.71 -12.30
C GLY A 57 -2.00 -4.08 -11.01
N TRP A 58 -2.21 -3.31 -9.95
CA TRP A 58 -1.70 -3.59 -8.63
C TRP A 58 -2.73 -4.32 -7.76
N TRP A 59 -2.24 -5.02 -6.76
CA TRP A 59 -3.02 -5.67 -5.71
C TRP A 59 -2.55 -5.16 -4.36
N MET A 60 -3.46 -5.04 -3.41
CA MET A 60 -3.22 -4.59 -2.05
C MET A 60 -3.81 -5.58 -1.04
N GLY A 61 -3.10 -5.83 0.07
CA GLY A 61 -3.67 -6.59 1.18
C GLY A 61 -4.75 -5.79 1.92
N THR A 62 -5.91 -6.37 2.18
CA THR A 62 -7.05 -5.69 2.83
C THR A 62 -7.22 -6.05 4.31
N ASN A 63 -6.58 -7.12 4.78
CA ASN A 63 -6.63 -7.51 6.19
C ASN A 63 -5.59 -6.73 7.01
N ASN A 64 -5.78 -5.42 7.15
CA ASN A 64 -4.93 -4.53 7.94
C ASN A 64 -5.70 -4.01 9.15
N SER A 65 -5.10 -4.08 10.34
CA SER A 65 -5.54 -3.27 11.47
C SER A 65 -5.29 -1.78 11.19
N ALA A 66 -5.98 -0.89 11.91
CA ALA A 66 -5.77 0.56 11.78
C ALA A 66 -4.30 0.98 12.01
N SER A 67 -3.60 0.31 12.92
CA SER A 67 -2.18 0.56 13.19
C SER A 67 -1.28 0.11 12.04
N GLU A 68 -1.58 -1.03 11.42
CA GLU A 68 -0.86 -1.49 10.23
C GLU A 68 -1.10 -0.55 9.04
N THR A 69 -2.34 -0.13 8.81
CA THR A 69 -2.66 0.86 7.78
C THR A 69 -1.83 2.13 7.94
N ARG A 70 -1.76 2.69 9.15
CA ARG A 70 -0.92 3.87 9.44
C ARG A 70 0.58 3.61 9.18
N ASN A 71 1.09 2.45 9.57
CA ASN A 71 2.48 2.08 9.33
C ASN A 71 2.78 1.99 7.83
N TRP A 72 1.86 1.45 7.04
CA TRP A 72 1.99 1.36 5.60
C TRP A 72 1.93 2.71 4.90
N ILE A 73 1.00 3.57 5.29
CA ILE A 73 0.94 4.95 4.81
C ILE A 73 2.25 5.67 5.11
N LYS A 74 2.71 5.62 6.36
CA LYS A 74 3.99 6.22 6.76
C LYS A 74 5.15 5.71 5.89
N ARG A 75 5.19 4.40 5.62
CA ARG A 75 6.23 3.79 4.79
C ARG A 75 6.14 4.24 3.33
N ALA A 76 4.93 4.32 2.77
CA ALA A 76 4.71 4.79 1.41
C ALA A 76 5.12 6.25 1.25
N CYS A 77 4.76 7.12 2.22
CA CYS A 77 5.23 8.52 2.26
C CYS A 77 6.76 8.60 2.30
N GLN A 78 7.42 7.79 3.14
CA GLN A 78 8.89 7.74 3.21
C GLN A 78 9.53 7.36 1.86
N ILE A 79 8.93 6.43 1.11
CA ILE A 79 9.42 6.02 -0.23
C ILE A 79 9.22 7.14 -1.25
N ALA A 80 8.07 7.80 -1.20
CA ALA A 80 7.75 8.94 -2.05
C ALA A 80 8.58 10.20 -1.71
N GLY A 81 9.33 10.19 -0.60
CA GLY A 81 10.09 11.35 -0.13
C GLY A 81 9.20 12.44 0.47
N ILE A 82 7.98 12.09 0.90
CA ILE A 82 7.00 13.01 1.50
C ILE A 82 7.03 12.85 3.02
N ASP A 83 7.04 13.96 3.75
CA ASP A 83 6.89 13.93 5.19
C ASP A 83 5.42 13.65 5.57
N PRO A 84 5.13 12.54 6.28
CA PRO A 84 3.77 12.15 6.64
C PRO A 84 3.07 13.13 7.60
N ILE A 85 3.81 14.07 8.23
CA ILE A 85 3.27 15.04 9.19
C ILE A 85 2.66 16.26 8.47
N THR A 86 3.15 16.62 7.28
CA THR A 86 2.75 17.84 6.58
C THR A 86 1.72 17.63 5.46
N ASP A 87 1.66 16.45 4.83
CA ASP A 87 0.86 16.26 3.61
C ASP A 87 -0.29 15.25 3.69
N VAL A 88 -0.45 14.52 4.81
CA VAL A 88 -1.70 13.77 5.09
C VAL A 88 -2.65 14.64 5.92
N THR A 89 -2.74 15.92 5.55
CA THR A 89 -3.87 16.80 5.86
C THR A 89 -4.63 17.07 4.56
N ILE A 90 -4.81 16.04 3.72
CA ILE A 90 -5.78 16.11 2.63
C ILE A 90 -7.08 15.57 3.21
N GLY A 91 -8.05 16.48 3.30
CA GLY A 91 -9.35 16.29 3.91
C GLY A 91 -10.00 14.96 3.54
N ILE A 92 -10.25 14.19 4.60
CA ILE A 92 -11.27 13.14 4.69
C ILE A 92 -12.32 13.63 5.66
#